data_AF-A0A1M6KMU9-F1
#
_entry.id   AF-A0A1M6KMU9-F1
#
_cell.length_a   1.000
_cell.length_b   1.000
_cell.length_c   1.000
_cell.angle_alpha   90.00
_cell.angle_beta   90.00
_cell.angle_gamma   90.00
#
_symmetry.space_group_name_H-M   'P 1'
#
loop_
_entity.id
_entity.type
_entity.pdbx_description
1 polymer ?
#
loop_
_entity_poly.entity_id
_entity_poly.type
_entity_poly.pdbx_seq_one_letter_code
_entity_poly.pdbx_strand_id
1 'polypeptide(L)'
;MSRNGYIKAACAASLGCAIFAGIYVSISRSAEEAPAQAAVATEPRALPPSPVTPVTPVSTPEAGQLHSEYQANPENTVLVRHIFRLQPDGTKTGLARIHYRRNRSGRISSAQIYDAEQTLVARCVYGYEKTSGRFVAENMFEAQLKRTSPNDSEREKPIRAIRYTYDHKDQRSKPLVFANDESALPEFLQSVGLENGTMPDEDPFADKKVGMR
;
A
#
# COMPACT_ATOMS: atom_id res chain seq x y z
N MET A 1 -6.44 37.87 -2.30
CA MET A 1 -6.37 37.25 -0.95
C MET A 1 -6.62 35.75 -1.11
N SER A 2 -5.56 34.95 -1.13
CA SER A 2 -5.64 33.48 -1.38
C SER A 2 -5.64 32.75 -0.04
N ARG A 3 -6.64 31.87 0.18
CA ARG A 3 -6.71 30.98 1.35
C ARG A 3 -6.43 29.55 0.89
N ASN A 4 -5.21 29.07 1.11
CA ASN A 4 -4.85 27.66 0.99
C ASN A 4 -5.46 26.89 2.17
N GLY A 5 -6.46 26.06 1.91
CA GLY A 5 -7.05 25.16 2.90
C GLY A 5 -6.36 23.79 2.89
N TYR A 6 -5.52 23.53 3.89
CA TYR A 6 -5.00 22.18 4.18
C TYR A 6 -6.01 21.44 5.08
N ILE A 7 -6.48 20.25 4.67
CA ILE A 7 -7.30 19.38 5.52
C ILE A 7 -6.42 18.22 5.99
N LYS A 8 -6.05 18.21 7.28
CA LYS A 8 -5.45 17.06 7.96
C LYS A 8 -6.57 16.09 8.36
N ALA A 9 -6.52 14.86 7.87
CA ALA A 9 -7.29 13.75 8.43
C ALA A 9 -6.37 12.90 9.31
N ALA A 10 -6.70 12.81 10.60
CA ALA A 10 -6.07 11.89 11.54
C ALA A 10 -6.87 10.57 11.51
N CYS A 11 -6.19 9.45 11.27
CA CYS A 11 -6.79 8.13 11.36
C CYS A 11 -6.69 7.64 12.81
N ALA A 12 -7.84 7.47 13.47
CA ALA A 12 -7.94 6.95 14.83
C ALA A 12 -7.99 5.42 14.79
N ALA A 13 -7.14 4.78 15.60
CA ALA A 13 -7.18 3.35 15.85
C ALA A 13 -8.33 3.00 16.80
N SER A 14 -9.09 1.95 16.48
CA SER A 14 -10.02 1.30 17.43
C SER A 14 -9.83 -0.20 17.40
N LEU A 15 -9.72 -0.76 18.61
CA LEU A 15 -9.51 -2.16 18.97
C LEU A 15 -10.62 -3.10 18.47
N GLY A 16 -10.30 -4.39 18.28
CA GLY A 16 -11.31 -5.46 18.26
C GLY A 16 -10.86 -6.81 17.71
N CYS A 17 -10.33 -7.66 18.59
CA CYS A 17 -10.32 -9.13 18.64
C CYS A 17 -10.78 -10.02 17.45
N ALA A 18 -9.94 -11.04 17.21
CA ALA A 18 -10.24 -12.50 17.25
C ALA A 18 -9.99 -13.33 15.97
N ILE A 19 -8.96 -14.19 16.10
CA ILE A 19 -8.92 -15.65 15.84
C ILE A 19 -9.50 -16.14 14.50
N PHE A 20 -8.67 -16.72 13.61
CA PHE A 20 -8.74 -18.16 13.25
C PHE A 20 -7.56 -18.60 12.38
N ALA A 21 -7.21 -19.88 12.55
CA ALA A 21 -5.98 -20.55 12.15
C ALA A 21 -5.80 -20.74 10.62
N GLY A 22 -4.56 -20.56 10.17
CA GLY A 22 -4.09 -20.97 8.84
C GLY A 22 -3.22 -22.22 8.95
N ILE A 23 -3.69 -23.30 8.32
CA ILE A 23 -3.03 -24.58 8.14
C ILE A 23 -1.78 -24.37 7.24
N TYR A 24 -0.59 -24.70 7.76
CA TYR A 24 0.63 -24.81 6.96
C TYR A 24 0.90 -26.29 6.66
N VAL A 25 0.89 -26.67 5.39
CA VAL A 25 1.38 -27.97 4.92
C VAL A 25 2.81 -27.74 4.40
N SER A 26 3.79 -28.09 5.23
CA SER A 26 5.21 -28.16 4.85
C SER A 26 5.52 -29.58 4.40
N ILE A 27 5.97 -29.71 3.15
CA ILE A 27 6.44 -30.97 2.57
C ILE A 27 7.87 -31.22 3.08
N SER A 28 8.05 -32.35 3.74
CA SER A 28 9.31 -32.88 4.26
C SER A 28 10.13 -33.60 3.18
N ARG A 29 11.45 -33.41 3.23
CA ARG A 29 12.42 -34.40 2.74
C ARG A 29 13.52 -34.61 3.78
N SER A 30 13.46 -35.79 4.39
CA SER A 30 14.54 -36.64 4.91
C SER A 30 15.77 -36.67 4.00
N ALA A 31 16.97 -37.06 4.41
CA ALA A 31 17.62 -37.45 5.67
C ALA A 31 19.11 -37.68 5.33
N GLU A 32 19.93 -37.89 6.35
CA GLU A 32 21.30 -38.49 6.40
C GLU A 32 22.27 -37.53 7.07
N GLU A 33 23.17 -37.94 7.95
CA GLU A 33 23.38 -39.13 8.76
C GLU A 33 24.44 -38.67 9.79
N ALA A 34 24.31 -39.01 11.06
CA ALA A 34 25.45 -39.00 11.99
C ALA A 34 26.09 -40.40 11.94
N PRO A 35 27.40 -40.54 12.16
CA PRO A 35 27.80 -40.77 13.56
C PRO A 35 29.22 -40.29 13.92
N ALA A 36 29.45 -40.16 15.23
CA ALA A 36 30.55 -40.79 15.98
C ALA A 36 31.02 -39.90 17.14
N GLN A 37 30.80 -40.39 18.35
CA GLN A 37 31.48 -39.95 19.57
C GLN A 37 32.83 -40.68 19.67
N ALA A 38 33.89 -39.99 20.11
CA ALA A 38 34.82 -40.45 21.15
C ALA A 38 35.94 -39.44 21.43
N ALA A 39 36.41 -39.48 22.69
CA ALA A 39 37.72 -39.08 23.21
C ALA A 39 37.94 -37.63 23.74
N VAL A 40 37.73 -37.50 25.05
CA VAL A 40 38.68 -37.06 26.10
C VAL A 40 39.95 -36.30 25.66
N ALA A 41 40.11 -35.06 26.14
CA ALA A 41 41.39 -34.50 26.61
C ALA A 41 41.16 -33.26 27.49
N THR A 42 41.85 -33.26 28.63
CA THR A 42 41.87 -32.24 29.69
C THR A 42 42.87 -31.14 29.34
N GLU A 43 42.53 -29.84 29.44
CA GLU A 43 43.50 -28.74 29.68
C GLU A 43 42.83 -27.35 29.94
N PRO A 44 43.57 -26.28 30.33
CA PRO A 44 43.52 -25.66 31.65
C PRO A 44 42.61 -24.42 31.79
N ARG A 45 42.34 -24.08 33.05
CA ARG A 45 41.55 -22.94 33.54
C ARG A 45 41.97 -21.59 32.91
N ALA A 46 41.15 -21.08 31.98
CA ALA A 46 41.24 -19.71 31.47
C ALA A 46 40.72 -18.69 32.50
N LEU A 47 41.40 -17.55 32.60
CA LEU A 47 40.95 -16.38 33.37
C LEU A 47 39.64 -15.84 32.78
N PRO A 48 38.70 -15.31 33.59
CA PRO A 48 37.46 -14.76 33.07
C PRO A 48 37.76 -13.53 32.19
N PRO A 49 37.11 -13.38 31.01
CA PRO A 49 37.23 -12.17 30.22
C PRO A 49 36.63 -10.98 30.99
N SER A 50 37.30 -9.83 30.92
CA SER A 50 36.80 -8.57 31.45
C SER A 50 35.40 -8.25 30.89
N PRO A 51 34.50 -7.64 31.67
CA PRO A 51 33.16 -7.34 31.20
C PRO A 51 33.22 -6.36 30.04
N VAL A 52 32.88 -6.85 28.84
CA VAL A 52 32.63 -6.01 27.66
C VAL A 52 31.44 -5.13 28.00
N THR A 53 31.67 -3.82 28.07
CA THR A 53 30.59 -2.85 28.27
C THR A 53 29.62 -2.98 27.09
N PRO A 54 28.32 -3.21 27.30
CA PRO A 54 27.37 -3.28 26.21
C PRO A 54 27.33 -1.92 25.50
N VAL A 55 27.73 -1.92 24.24
CA VAL A 55 27.57 -0.78 23.32
C VAL A 55 26.07 -0.50 23.26
N THR A 56 25.66 0.72 23.63
CA THR A 56 24.26 1.13 23.55
C THR A 56 23.76 0.92 22.12
N PRO A 57 22.64 0.21 21.89
CA PRO A 57 22.10 0.08 20.54
C PRO A 57 21.76 1.49 20.04
N VAL A 58 22.36 1.86 18.90
CA VAL A 58 21.94 3.02 18.11
C VAL A 58 20.43 2.90 17.94
N SER A 59 19.71 3.87 18.51
CA SER A 59 18.27 3.97 18.39
C SER A 59 17.89 3.96 16.91
N THR A 60 17.28 2.87 16.46
CA THR A 60 16.52 2.85 15.21
C THR A 60 15.56 4.03 15.24
N PRO A 61 15.59 4.97 14.28
CA PRO A 61 14.64 6.06 14.28
C PRO A 61 13.23 5.45 14.20
N GLU A 62 12.41 5.79 15.19
CA GLU A 62 11.02 5.36 15.30
C GLU A 62 10.32 5.65 13.96
N ALA A 63 9.72 4.62 13.36
CA ALA A 63 9.12 4.75 12.04
C ALA A 63 7.99 5.79 12.11
N GLY A 64 8.21 6.95 11.50
CA GLY A 64 7.24 8.03 11.48
C GLY A 64 5.85 7.62 10.95
N GLN A 65 4.82 8.38 11.31
CA GLN A 65 3.43 8.09 10.93
C GLN A 65 3.18 8.37 9.44
N LEU A 66 2.41 7.51 8.76
CA LEU A 66 2.00 7.73 7.37
C LEU A 66 0.87 8.76 7.29
N HIS A 67 1.00 9.73 6.38
CA HIS A 67 0.02 10.78 6.14
C HIS A 67 -0.29 10.94 4.65
N SER A 68 -1.46 11.53 4.37
CA SER A 68 -1.88 11.90 3.01
C SER A 68 -2.39 13.35 2.97
N GLU A 69 -1.95 14.09 1.97
CA GLU A 69 -2.45 15.43 1.63
C GLU A 69 -3.05 15.43 0.22
N TYR A 70 -4.09 16.24 0.01
CA TYR A 70 -4.88 16.24 -1.21
C TYR A 70 -4.93 17.66 -1.81
N GLN A 71 -4.70 17.78 -3.11
CA GLN A 71 -4.74 19.04 -3.86
C GLN A 71 -5.51 18.86 -5.16
N ALA A 72 -6.47 19.74 -5.44
CA ALA A 72 -7.15 19.79 -6.73
C ALA A 72 -6.56 20.90 -7.60
N ASN A 73 -6.54 20.71 -8.92
CA ASN A 73 -6.29 21.81 -9.85
C ASN A 73 -7.53 22.74 -9.94
N PRO A 74 -7.38 24.00 -10.40
CA PRO A 74 -8.49 24.95 -10.46
C PRO A 74 -9.68 24.47 -11.29
N GLU A 75 -9.42 23.65 -12.32
CA GLU A 75 -10.45 23.08 -13.20
C GLU A 75 -11.09 21.80 -12.64
N ASN A 76 -10.60 21.30 -11.50
CA ASN A 76 -11.07 20.07 -10.86
C ASN A 76 -11.01 18.81 -11.75
N THR A 77 -10.12 18.81 -12.75
CA THR A 77 -9.90 17.72 -13.71
C THR A 77 -8.76 16.80 -13.30
N VAL A 78 -7.81 17.29 -12.50
CA VAL A 78 -6.67 16.55 -11.98
C VAL A 78 -6.57 16.78 -10.48
N LEU A 79 -6.48 15.68 -9.75
CA LEU A 79 -6.38 15.68 -8.30
C LEU A 79 -5.09 14.98 -7.90
N VAL A 80 -4.38 15.55 -6.95
CA VAL A 80 -3.08 15.06 -6.51
C VAL A 80 -3.19 14.63 -5.06
N ARG A 81 -2.76 13.41 -4.76
CA ARG A 81 -2.54 12.92 -3.39
C ARG A 81 -1.04 12.81 -3.15
N HIS A 82 -0.55 13.46 -2.11
CA HIS A 82 0.81 13.32 -1.60
C HIS A 82 0.81 12.38 -0.41
N ILE A 83 1.61 11.33 -0.49
CA ILE A 83 1.80 10.37 0.60
C ILE A 83 3.20 10.62 1.17
N PHE A 84 3.27 10.85 2.48
CA PHE A 84 4.53 11.13 3.16
C PHE A 84 4.52 10.53 4.56
N ARG A 85 5.73 10.31 5.08
CA ARG A 85 5.97 9.94 6.46
C ARG A 85 6.31 11.18 7.27
N LEU A 86 5.61 11.39 8.38
CA LEU A 86 5.95 12.45 9.34
C LEU A 86 6.89 11.86 10.38
N GLN A 87 8.12 12.37 10.40
CA GLN A 87 9.14 11.97 11.37
C GLN A 87 8.87 12.63 12.74
N PRO A 88 9.43 12.09 13.84
CA PRO A 88 9.26 12.67 15.18
C PRO A 88 9.75 14.12 15.31
N ASP A 89 10.71 14.54 14.48
CA ASP A 89 11.25 15.91 14.41
C ASP A 89 10.33 16.89 13.65
N GLY A 90 9.22 16.41 13.08
CA GLY A 90 8.29 17.19 12.27
C GLY A 90 8.65 17.26 10.78
N THR A 91 9.76 16.65 10.36
CA THR A 91 10.18 16.59 8.95
C THR A 91 9.27 15.64 8.18
N LYS A 92 8.91 16.02 6.94
CA LYS A 92 8.13 15.17 6.01
C LYS A 92 9.04 14.46 5.04
N THR A 93 9.01 13.14 5.01
CA THR A 93 9.64 12.31 3.97
C THR A 93 8.59 11.93 2.94
N GLY A 94 8.71 12.44 1.71
CA GLY A 94 7.82 12.06 0.60
C GLY A 94 8.01 10.58 0.24
N LEU A 95 6.91 9.85 0.04
CA LEU A 95 6.93 8.43 -0.31
C LEU A 95 6.34 8.16 -1.69
N ALA A 96 5.21 8.80 -2.00
CA ALA A 96 4.55 8.64 -3.28
C ALA A 96 3.67 9.85 -3.61
N ARG A 97 3.40 10.03 -4.90
CA ARG A 97 2.45 11.00 -5.42
C ARG A 97 1.49 10.31 -6.38
N ILE A 98 0.19 10.51 -6.19
CA ILE A 98 -0.85 9.95 -7.06
C ILE A 98 -1.56 11.07 -7.79
N HIS A 99 -1.57 11.01 -9.12
CA HIS A 99 -2.32 11.92 -9.98
C HIS A 99 -3.58 11.23 -10.44
N TYR A 100 -4.72 11.59 -9.88
CA TYR A 100 -6.03 11.17 -10.32
C TYR A 100 -6.54 12.08 -11.43
N ARG A 101 -7.17 11.51 -12.45
CA ARG A 101 -7.88 12.23 -13.50
C ARG A 101 -9.38 12.04 -13.32
N ARG A 102 -10.13 13.12 -13.40
CA ARG A 102 -11.60 13.10 -13.43
C ARG A 102 -12.11 13.05 -14.86
N ASN A 103 -13.22 12.35 -15.05
CA ASN A 103 -13.99 12.38 -16.30
C ASN A 103 -14.96 13.58 -16.32
N ARG A 104 -15.72 13.72 -17.41
CA ARG A 104 -16.72 14.80 -17.56
C ARG A 104 -17.83 14.77 -16.51
N SER A 105 -18.09 13.63 -15.87
CA SER A 105 -19.07 13.54 -14.78
C SER A 105 -18.46 13.78 -13.39
N GLY A 106 -17.20 14.24 -13.32
CA GLY A 106 -16.50 14.55 -12.07
C GLY A 106 -15.99 13.31 -11.32
N ARG A 107 -16.15 12.11 -11.88
CA ARG A 107 -15.67 10.86 -11.25
C ARG A 107 -14.23 10.58 -11.63
N ILE A 108 -13.48 10.00 -10.70
CA ILE A 108 -12.08 9.63 -10.95
C ILE A 108 -12.03 8.47 -11.94
N SER A 109 -11.50 8.68 -13.15
CA SER A 109 -11.46 7.66 -14.21
C SER A 109 -10.15 6.87 -14.26
N SER A 110 -9.05 7.51 -13.88
CA SER A 110 -7.72 6.90 -13.93
C SER A 110 -6.79 7.55 -12.92
N ALA A 111 -5.71 6.86 -12.56
CA ALA A 111 -4.61 7.45 -11.80
C ALA A 111 -3.24 7.06 -12.34
N GLN A 112 -2.26 7.88 -12.02
CA GLN A 112 -0.84 7.60 -12.20
C GLN A 112 -0.16 7.69 -10.84
N ILE A 113 0.64 6.69 -10.51
CA ILE A 113 1.36 6.61 -9.24
C ILE A 113 2.84 6.83 -9.52
N TYR A 114 3.40 7.79 -8.80
CA TYR A 114 4.80 8.15 -8.83
C TYR A 114 5.42 7.83 -7.47
N ASP A 115 6.66 7.38 -7.48
CA ASP A 115 7.46 7.20 -6.26
C ASP A 115 7.98 8.55 -5.72
N ALA A 116 8.85 8.48 -4.71
CA ALA A 116 9.49 9.66 -4.11
C ALA A 116 10.40 10.42 -5.09
N GLU A 117 10.98 9.72 -6.06
CA GLU A 117 11.88 10.24 -7.10
C GLU A 117 11.12 10.79 -8.32
N GLN A 118 9.79 10.74 -8.29
CA GLN A 118 8.89 11.12 -9.39
C GLN A 118 8.98 10.19 -10.62
N THR A 119 9.43 8.96 -10.43
CA THR A 119 9.36 7.92 -11.45
C THR A 119 7.95 7.33 -11.48
N LEU A 120 7.37 7.20 -12.67
CA LEU A 120 6.08 6.55 -12.85
C LEU A 120 6.23 5.04 -12.60
N VAL A 121 5.57 4.54 -11.55
CA VAL A 121 5.63 3.12 -11.15
C VAL A 121 4.39 2.35 -11.60
N ALA A 122 3.22 2.97 -11.54
CA ALA A 122 1.97 2.30 -11.89
C ALA A 122 0.92 3.24 -12.48
N ARG A 123 0.02 2.66 -13.28
CA ARG A 123 -1.19 3.29 -13.82
C ARG A 123 -2.41 2.56 -13.29
N CYS A 124 -3.45 3.28 -12.95
CA CYS A 124 -4.72 2.71 -12.52
C CYS A 124 -5.86 3.18 -13.43
N VAL A 125 -6.83 2.30 -13.66
CA VAL A 125 -8.08 2.59 -14.35
C VAL A 125 -9.23 2.19 -13.43
N TYR A 126 -10.20 3.08 -13.28
CA TYR A 126 -11.35 2.88 -12.40
C TYR A 126 -12.61 2.61 -13.21
N GLY A 127 -13.31 1.54 -12.86
CA GLY A 127 -14.56 1.12 -13.46
C GLY A 127 -15.74 1.51 -12.56
N TYR A 128 -16.78 2.05 -13.21
CA TYR A 128 -18.04 2.38 -12.57
C TYR A 128 -19.17 1.60 -13.21
N GLU A 129 -20.17 1.24 -12.41
CA GLU A 129 -21.42 0.69 -12.92
C GLU A 129 -22.16 1.77 -13.74
N LYS A 130 -22.67 1.39 -14.92
CA LYS A 130 -23.29 2.34 -15.86
C LYS A 130 -24.57 2.99 -15.32
N THR A 131 -25.37 2.22 -14.57
CA THR A 131 -26.69 2.62 -14.07
C THR A 131 -26.59 3.41 -12.78
N SER A 132 -26.00 2.81 -11.74
CA SER A 132 -25.90 3.42 -10.41
C SER A 132 -24.76 4.42 -10.30
N GLY A 133 -23.74 4.29 -11.14
CA GLY A 133 -22.52 5.07 -11.04
C GLY A 133 -21.58 4.69 -9.89
N ARG A 134 -21.80 3.55 -9.26
CA ARG A 134 -20.97 3.04 -8.16
C ARG A 134 -19.61 2.61 -8.64
N PHE A 135 -18.61 2.78 -7.79
CA PHE A 135 -17.25 2.30 -8.05
C PHE A 135 -17.19 0.78 -7.90
N VAL A 136 -16.87 0.05 -8.97
CA VAL A 136 -16.94 -1.42 -9.00
C VAL A 136 -15.61 -2.09 -9.29
N ALA A 137 -14.64 -1.37 -9.84
CA ALA A 137 -13.37 -1.97 -10.25
C ALA A 137 -12.19 -1.00 -10.19
N GLU A 138 -11.06 -1.46 -9.66
CA GLU A 138 -9.73 -0.89 -9.89
C GLU A 138 -8.94 -1.88 -10.75
N ASN A 139 -8.31 -1.41 -11.82
CA ASN A 139 -7.30 -2.18 -12.55
C ASN A 139 -6.00 -1.40 -12.53
N MET A 140 -4.98 -2.00 -11.95
CA MET A 140 -3.64 -1.45 -11.85
C MET A 140 -2.71 -2.14 -12.85
N PHE A 141 -1.88 -1.35 -13.48
CA PHE A 141 -0.92 -1.75 -14.49
C PHE A 141 0.45 -1.22 -14.09
N GLU A 142 1.47 -2.05 -14.23
CA GLU A 142 2.85 -1.62 -14.02
C GLU A 142 3.26 -0.68 -15.16
N ALA A 143 3.99 0.38 -14.85
CA ALA A 143 4.39 1.35 -15.87
C ALA A 143 5.59 0.87 -16.69
N GLN A 144 6.53 0.17 -16.04
CA GLN A 144 7.79 -0.26 -16.64
C GLN A 144 7.66 -1.57 -17.43
N LEU A 145 6.69 -2.42 -17.09
CA LEU A 145 6.51 -3.74 -17.68
C LEU A 145 5.09 -3.89 -18.23
N LYS A 146 4.96 -3.80 -19.57
CA LYS A 146 3.69 -4.10 -20.25
C LYS A 146 3.48 -5.61 -20.30
N ARG A 147 2.60 -6.14 -19.46
CA ARG A 147 2.16 -7.54 -19.53
C ARG A 147 1.05 -7.67 -20.55
N THR A 148 1.27 -8.45 -21.60
CA THR A 148 0.25 -8.69 -22.63
C THR A 148 -0.49 -10.01 -22.40
N SER A 149 -1.71 -10.11 -22.91
CA SER A 149 -2.44 -11.38 -22.88
C SER A 149 -1.73 -12.40 -23.79
N PRO A 150 -1.63 -13.69 -23.39
CA PRO A 150 -1.06 -14.73 -24.26
C PRO A 150 -1.84 -14.88 -25.57
N ASN A 151 -3.13 -14.49 -25.57
CA ASN A 151 -4.00 -14.58 -26.73
C ASN A 151 -4.16 -13.23 -27.47
N ASP A 152 -3.61 -12.14 -26.93
CA ASP A 152 -3.75 -10.79 -27.49
C ASP A 152 -2.60 -9.90 -26.98
N SER A 153 -1.62 -9.66 -27.86
CA SER A 153 -0.44 -8.85 -27.57
C SER A 153 -0.75 -7.35 -27.47
N GLU A 154 -1.90 -6.90 -27.95
CA GLU A 154 -2.30 -5.49 -27.87
C GLU A 154 -2.89 -5.18 -26.48
N ARG A 155 -3.57 -6.16 -25.89
CA ARG A 155 -4.24 -6.01 -24.61
C ARG A 155 -3.32 -6.20 -23.41
N GLU A 156 -3.13 -5.12 -22.67
CA GLU A 156 -2.42 -5.13 -21.41
C GLU A 156 -3.25 -5.81 -20.29
N LYS A 157 -2.61 -6.71 -19.53
CA LYS A 157 -3.20 -7.39 -18.36
C LYS A 157 -2.87 -6.60 -17.09
N PRO A 158 -3.85 -6.33 -16.21
CA PRO A 158 -3.57 -5.68 -14.95
C PRO A 158 -2.74 -6.58 -14.04
N ILE A 159 -1.81 -5.97 -13.30
CA ILE A 159 -1.01 -6.64 -12.28
C ILE A 159 -1.79 -6.86 -11.00
N ARG A 160 -2.69 -5.91 -10.70
CA ARG A 160 -3.68 -6.02 -9.63
C ARG A 160 -5.03 -5.57 -10.15
N ALA A 161 -6.06 -6.36 -9.88
CA ALA A 161 -7.44 -6.04 -10.16
C ALA A 161 -8.23 -6.15 -8.86
N ILE A 162 -8.85 -5.04 -8.44
CA ILE A 162 -9.76 -5.00 -7.29
C ILE A 162 -11.18 -4.92 -7.82
N ARG A 163 -12.09 -5.70 -7.24
CA ARG A 163 -13.53 -5.66 -7.56
C ARG A 163 -14.33 -5.41 -6.29
N TYR A 164 -15.36 -4.59 -6.45
CA TYR A 164 -16.31 -4.29 -5.39
C TYR A 164 -17.71 -4.75 -5.82
N THR A 165 -18.43 -5.32 -4.89
CA THR A 165 -19.86 -5.61 -5.03
C THR A 165 -20.64 -4.79 -4.02
N TYR A 166 -21.93 -4.60 -4.27
CA TYR A 166 -22.81 -3.84 -3.40
C TYR A 166 -24.00 -4.72 -3.04
N ASP A 167 -24.43 -4.64 -1.79
CA ASP A 167 -25.65 -5.30 -1.36
C ASP A 167 -26.90 -4.48 -1.74
N HIS A 168 -28.07 -5.01 -1.37
CA HIS A 168 -29.37 -4.37 -1.61
C HIS A 168 -29.59 -3.08 -0.80
N LYS A 169 -28.73 -2.78 0.18
CA LYS A 169 -28.75 -1.55 1.00
C LYS A 169 -27.65 -0.58 0.57
N ASP A 170 -27.06 -0.80 -0.60
CA ASP A 170 -25.98 0.00 -1.17
C ASP A 170 -24.69 0.01 -0.34
N GLN A 171 -24.49 -0.99 0.52
CA GLN A 171 -23.26 -1.15 1.27
C GLN A 171 -22.23 -1.90 0.42
N ARG A 172 -21.02 -1.33 0.35
CA ARG A 172 -19.90 -1.89 -0.40
C ARG A 172 -19.33 -3.11 0.34
N SER A 173 -19.14 -4.21 -0.38
CA SER A 173 -18.49 -5.41 0.16
C SER A 173 -16.99 -5.19 0.41
N LYS A 174 -16.37 -6.14 1.12
CA LYS A 174 -14.91 -6.23 1.15
C LYS A 174 -14.36 -6.40 -0.28
N PRO A 175 -13.25 -5.75 -0.63
CA PRO A 175 -12.67 -5.85 -1.96
C PRO A 175 -12.27 -7.29 -2.29
N LEU A 176 -12.61 -7.75 -3.50
CA LEU A 176 -12.03 -8.95 -4.09
C LEU A 176 -10.76 -8.54 -4.84
N VAL A 177 -9.60 -9.01 -4.37
CA VAL A 177 -8.29 -8.62 -4.93
C VAL A 177 -7.71 -9.80 -5.71
N PHE A 178 -7.38 -9.54 -6.97
CA PHE A 178 -6.61 -10.44 -7.84
C PHE A 178 -5.26 -9.78 -8.09
N ALA A 179 -4.18 -10.34 -7.58
CA ALA A 179 -2.82 -9.82 -7.75
C ALA A 179 -1.90 -10.89 -8.31
N ASN A 180 -0.83 -10.48 -9.00
CA ASN A 180 0.29 -11.34 -9.34
C ASN A 180 1.53 -10.88 -8.56
N ASP A 181 2.27 -11.83 -7.98
CA ASP A 181 3.39 -11.56 -7.08
C ASP A 181 4.73 -11.35 -7.83
N GLU A 182 4.72 -11.49 -9.16
CA GLU A 182 5.91 -11.42 -10.01
C GLU A 182 6.36 -9.98 -10.33
N SER A 183 6.28 -9.05 -9.38
CA SER A 183 6.79 -7.68 -9.53
C SER A 183 7.19 -7.07 -8.19
N ALA A 184 7.99 -6.00 -8.22
CA ALA A 184 8.31 -5.21 -7.03
C ALA A 184 7.14 -4.29 -6.59
N LEU A 185 6.07 -4.21 -7.38
CA LEU A 185 4.98 -3.27 -7.14
C LEU A 185 4.19 -3.56 -5.85
N PRO A 186 3.82 -4.81 -5.49
CA PRO A 186 3.17 -5.12 -4.22
C PRO A 186 3.96 -4.62 -3.00
N GLU A 187 5.27 -4.85 -2.98
CA GLU A 187 6.15 -4.38 -1.90
C GLU A 187 6.17 -2.86 -1.81
N PHE A 188 6.29 -2.17 -2.95
CA PHE A 188 6.18 -0.72 -3.02
C PHE A 188 4.83 -0.25 -2.46
N LEU A 189 3.71 -0.81 -2.92
CA LEU A 189 2.36 -0.42 -2.50
C LEU A 189 2.16 -0.60 -0.99
N GLN A 190 2.66 -1.69 -0.42
CA GLN A 190 2.64 -1.92 1.02
C GLN A 190 3.46 -0.86 1.77
N SER A 191 4.64 -0.50 1.26
CA SER A 191 5.51 0.50 1.89
C SER A 191 4.88 1.90 1.97
N VAL A 192 3.95 2.20 1.06
CA VAL A 192 3.23 3.48 0.97
C VAL A 192 1.76 3.39 1.42
N GLY A 193 1.31 2.26 1.98
CA GLY A 193 -0.04 2.08 2.52
C GLY A 193 -1.15 2.06 1.45
N LEU A 194 -0.89 1.47 0.29
CA LEU A 194 -1.82 1.37 -0.86
C LEU A 194 -2.14 -0.08 -1.24
N GLU A 195 -1.86 -1.04 -0.36
CA GLU A 195 -2.08 -2.47 -0.58
C GLU A 195 -3.56 -2.82 -0.78
N ASN A 196 -4.47 -2.06 -0.16
CA ASN A 196 -5.91 -2.30 -0.19
C ASN A 196 -6.67 -1.49 -1.28
N GLY A 197 -5.95 -0.69 -2.07
CA GLY A 197 -6.54 0.15 -3.11
C GLY A 197 -5.93 1.54 -3.15
N THR A 198 -6.12 2.20 -4.28
CA THR A 198 -5.55 3.54 -4.53
C THR A 198 -6.58 4.64 -4.37
N MET A 199 -7.85 4.32 -4.61
CA MET A 199 -8.95 5.24 -4.38
C MET A 199 -9.34 5.22 -2.90
N PRO A 200 -9.35 6.37 -2.21
CA PRO A 200 -9.83 6.44 -0.83
C PRO A 200 -11.33 6.11 -0.76
N ASP A 201 -11.76 5.56 0.38
CA ASP A 201 -13.13 5.13 0.60
C ASP A 201 -14.14 6.28 0.61
N GLU A 202 -13.74 7.40 1.21
CA GLU A 202 -14.43 8.67 1.10
C GLU A 202 -13.72 9.50 0.04
N ASP A 203 -14.45 10.10 -0.92
CA ASP A 203 -13.86 11.00 -1.91
C ASP A 203 -13.44 12.31 -1.22
N PRO A 204 -12.14 12.54 -0.96
CA PRO A 204 -11.66 13.74 -0.27
C PRO A 204 -11.75 14.98 -1.17
N PHE A 205 -12.11 14.78 -2.44
CA PHE A 205 -12.23 15.81 -3.46
C PHE A 205 -13.69 16.04 -3.86
N ALA A 206 -14.66 15.35 -3.26
CA ALA A 206 -16.06 15.65 -3.48
C ALA A 206 -16.35 17.06 -2.97
N ASP A 207 -17.12 17.83 -3.73
CA ASP A 207 -17.67 19.08 -3.23
C ASP A 207 -18.46 18.75 -1.97
N LYS A 208 -17.97 19.21 -0.81
CA LYS A 208 -18.72 19.07 0.43
C LYS A 208 -20.03 19.80 0.21
N LYS A 209 -21.13 19.08 0.01
CA LYS A 209 -22.46 19.64 0.14
C LYS A 209 -22.55 20.09 1.60
N VAL A 210 -22.28 21.37 1.84
CA VAL A 210 -22.65 22.03 3.09
C VAL A 210 -24.11 21.70 3.27
N GLY A 211 -24.42 20.88 4.28
CA GLY A 211 -25.77 20.39 4.48
C GLY A 211 -26.72 21.58 4.53
N MET A 212 -27.56 21.72 3.51
CA MET A 212 -28.82 22.41 3.68
C MET A 212 -29.62 21.54 4.66
N ARG A 213 -29.50 21.91 5.93
CA ARG A 213 -30.53 21.64 6.93
C ARG A 213 -31.74 22.53 6.63
#